data_AF-A0A3S0RKP3-F1
#
_entry.id   AF-A0A3S0RKP3-F1
#
_cell.length_a   1.000
_cell.length_b   1.000
_cell.length_c   1.000
_cell.angle_alpha   90.00
_cell.angle_beta   90.00
_cell.angle_gamma   90.00
#
_symmetry.space_group_name_H-M   'P 1'
#
loop_
_entity.id
_entity.type
_entity.pdbx_description
1 polymer ?
#
loop_
_entity_poly.entity_id
_entity_poly.type
_entity_poly.pdbx_seq_one_letter_code
_entity_poly.pdbx_strand_id
1 'polypeptide(L)'
;MNKIIDFLSIKQQKQNEQLNKLFQKANSLQNPKQINKLVEEKSLAVQDHKLFLAFLTYLEEQQIDPKTIFQQVLTLPKHQFEQQYQMNWHSVVQLCFTFLAILKENDLESYEQFIKLS
;
A
#
# COMPACT_ATOMS: atom_id res chain seq x y z
N MET A 1 -19.16 5.53 -25.94
CA MET A 1 -19.44 5.67 -24.49
C MET A 1 -18.16 5.28 -23.75
N ASN A 2 -17.38 6.21 -23.17
CA ASN A 2 -16.16 5.88 -22.42
C ASN A 2 -15.72 6.98 -21.42
N LYS A 3 -16.63 7.83 -20.94
CA LYS A 3 -16.26 8.98 -20.08
C LYS A 3 -16.17 8.67 -18.58
N ILE A 4 -16.58 7.47 -18.15
CA ILE A 4 -16.58 7.07 -16.72
C ILE A 4 -15.23 6.46 -16.31
N ILE A 5 -14.50 5.87 -17.26
CA ILE A 5 -13.20 5.23 -16.99
C ILE A 5 -12.11 6.29 -16.73
N ASP A 6 -12.14 7.42 -17.44
CA ASP A 6 -11.12 8.47 -17.30
C ASP A 6 -11.11 9.18 -15.95
N PHE A 7 -12.28 9.36 -15.30
CA PHE A 7 -12.34 10.13 -14.05
C PHE A 7 -11.74 9.37 -12.86
N LEU A 8 -11.95 8.05 -12.82
CA LEU A 8 -11.32 7.16 -11.84
C LEU A 8 -9.81 7.06 -12.08
N SER A 9 -9.38 6.93 -13.34
CA SER A 9 -7.97 6.89 -13.72
C SER A 9 -7.24 8.18 -13.36
N ILE A 10 -7.81 9.36 -13.63
CA ILE A 10 -7.18 10.65 -13.32
C ILE A 10 -7.10 10.89 -11.79
N LYS A 11 -8.13 10.49 -11.03
CA LYS A 11 -8.13 10.62 -9.57
C LYS A 11 -7.12 9.66 -8.93
N GLN A 12 -7.06 8.41 -9.39
CA GLN A 12 -6.03 7.45 -8.99
C GLN A 12 -4.63 7.94 -9.36
N GLN A 13 -4.46 8.50 -10.56
CA GLN A 13 -3.17 9.00 -11.04
C GLN A 13 -2.69 10.19 -10.20
N LYS A 14 -3.57 11.14 -9.85
CA LYS A 14 -3.22 12.24 -8.93
C LYS A 14 -2.91 11.75 -7.51
N GLN A 15 -3.64 10.76 -7.00
CA GLN A 15 -3.30 10.13 -5.71
C GLN A 15 -1.96 9.41 -5.78
N ASN A 16 -1.66 8.75 -6.89
CA ASN A 16 -0.37 8.08 -7.13
C ASN A 16 0.77 9.09 -7.23
N GLU A 17 0.54 10.23 -7.86
CA GLU A 17 1.53 11.31 -7.91
C GLU A 17 1.78 11.96 -6.55
N GLN A 18 0.74 12.15 -5.73
CA GLN A 18 0.88 12.65 -4.37
C GLN A 18 1.64 11.65 -3.49
N LEU A 19 1.29 10.36 -3.59
CA LEU A 19 2.04 9.28 -2.95
C LEU A 19 3.49 9.30 -3.42
N ASN A 20 3.75 9.30 -4.73
CA ASN A 20 5.10 9.36 -5.28
C ASN A 20 5.88 10.56 -4.79
N LYS A 21 5.26 11.74 -4.65
CA LYS A 21 5.92 12.93 -4.09
C LYS A 21 6.22 12.79 -2.60
N LEU A 22 5.36 12.12 -1.84
CA LEU A 22 5.58 11.84 -0.42
C LEU A 22 6.69 10.79 -0.26
N PHE A 23 6.71 9.75 -1.09
CA PHE A 23 7.73 8.69 -1.11
C PHE A 23 9.08 9.13 -1.65
N GLN A 24 9.13 10.00 -2.65
CA GLN A 24 10.39 10.58 -3.12
C GLN A 24 11.05 11.47 -2.05
N LYS A 25 10.25 12.05 -1.16
CA LYS A 25 10.75 12.85 -0.02
C LYS A 25 11.09 11.99 1.20
N ALA A 26 10.35 10.91 1.40
CA ALA A 26 10.60 9.93 2.45
C ALA A 26 11.23 8.68 1.82
N ASN A 27 12.55 8.65 1.69
CA ASN A 27 13.31 7.47 1.22
C ASN A 27 13.03 6.16 2.01
N SER A 28 12.19 6.21 3.04
CA SER A 28 11.59 5.10 3.78
C SER A 28 10.37 5.59 4.58
N LEU A 29 9.33 4.77 4.75
CA LEU A 29 8.15 5.10 5.59
C LEU A 29 8.34 4.71 7.07
N GLN A 30 9.48 5.04 7.66
CA GLN A 30 9.79 4.68 9.06
C GLN A 30 9.04 5.52 10.11
N ASN A 31 8.11 6.39 9.70
CA ASN A 31 7.40 7.26 10.63
C ASN A 31 5.91 6.86 10.76
N PRO A 32 5.53 6.23 11.88
CA PRO A 32 4.16 5.86 12.21
C PRO A 32 3.11 6.97 12.00
N LYS A 33 3.46 8.22 12.29
CA LYS A 33 2.53 9.36 12.13
C LYS A 33 2.23 9.67 10.67
N GLN A 34 3.22 9.48 9.78
CA GLN A 34 3.04 9.68 8.34
C GLN A 34 2.20 8.55 7.75
N ILE A 35 2.42 7.31 8.18
CA ILE A 35 1.60 6.16 7.78
C ILE A 35 0.15 6.37 8.22
N ASN A 36 -0.10 6.75 9.48
CA ASN A 36 -1.45 7.01 9.99
C ASN A 36 -2.20 8.06 9.16
N LYS A 37 -1.53 9.18 8.86
CA LYS A 37 -2.13 10.25 8.05
C LYS A 37 -2.47 9.76 6.64
N LEU A 38 -1.58 8.98 6.04
CA LEU A 38 -1.79 8.43 4.70
C LEU A 38 -2.91 7.39 4.68
N VAL A 39 -3.03 6.54 5.70
CA VAL A 39 -4.13 5.57 5.85
C VAL A 39 -5.47 6.29 5.99
N GLU A 40 -5.54 7.37 6.77
CA GLU A 40 -6.75 8.19 6.90
C GLU A 40 -7.12 8.91 5.60
N GLU A 41 -6.13 9.44 4.88
CA GLU A 41 -6.35 10.09 3.58
C GLU A 41 -6.76 9.06 2.49
N LYS A 42 -6.26 7.82 2.55
CA LYS A 42 -6.54 6.73 1.60
C LYS A 42 -7.81 5.94 1.91
N SER A 43 -8.28 5.92 3.15
CA SER A 43 -9.57 5.31 3.56
C SER A 43 -10.71 5.74 2.62
N LEU A 44 -10.67 6.99 2.15
CA LEU A 44 -11.63 7.57 1.20
C LEU A 44 -11.54 7.05 -0.26
N ALA A 45 -10.59 6.15 -0.59
CA ALA A 45 -10.35 5.67 -1.95
C ALA A 45 -10.30 4.14 -2.09
N VAL A 46 -10.62 3.39 -1.03
CA VAL A 46 -10.67 1.92 -1.05
C VAL A 46 -11.91 1.49 -1.83
N GLN A 47 -11.77 1.32 -3.15
CA GLN A 47 -12.86 0.89 -4.02
C GLN A 47 -12.58 -0.40 -4.82
N ASP A 48 -11.42 -1.04 -4.69
CA ASP A 48 -11.17 -2.31 -5.39
C ASP A 48 -10.60 -3.40 -4.47
N HIS A 49 -11.47 -3.95 -3.62
CA HIS A 49 -11.19 -5.14 -2.81
C HIS A 49 -10.83 -6.36 -3.67
N LYS A 50 -11.26 -6.43 -4.93
CA LYS A 50 -10.96 -7.55 -5.84
C LYS A 50 -9.47 -7.64 -6.19
N LEU A 51 -8.82 -6.51 -6.47
CA LEU A 51 -7.38 -6.48 -6.75
C LEU A 51 -6.57 -6.88 -5.51
N PHE A 52 -7.01 -6.43 -4.34
CA PHE A 52 -6.39 -6.78 -3.07
C PHE A 52 -6.48 -8.28 -2.79
N LEU A 53 -7.67 -8.88 -2.94
CA LEU A 53 -7.84 -10.32 -2.77
C LEU A 53 -7.03 -11.13 -3.79
N ALA A 54 -7.03 -10.72 -5.07
CA ALA A 54 -6.22 -11.38 -6.10
C ALA A 54 -4.72 -11.31 -5.79
N PHE A 55 -4.24 -10.20 -5.23
CA PHE A 55 -2.87 -10.07 -4.78
C PHE A 55 -2.54 -10.99 -3.60
N LEU A 56 -3.45 -11.13 -2.62
CA LEU A 56 -3.26 -12.07 -1.51
C LEU A 56 -3.20 -13.53 -2.01
N THR A 57 -4.07 -13.91 -2.93
CA THR A 57 -4.03 -15.24 -3.56
C THR A 57 -2.72 -15.45 -4.31
N TYR A 58 -2.23 -14.44 -5.04
CA TYR A 58 -0.93 -14.52 -5.70
C TYR A 58 0.22 -14.73 -4.70
N LEU A 59 0.23 -14.01 -3.57
CA LEU A 59 1.25 -14.20 -2.54
C LEU A 59 1.19 -15.60 -1.92
N GLU A 60 -0.02 -16.12 -1.68
CA GLU A 60 -0.22 -17.49 -1.20
C GLU A 60 0.32 -18.53 -2.17
N GLU A 61 0.08 -18.39 -3.48
CA GLU A 61 0.65 -19.24 -4.53
C GLU A 61 2.18 -19.19 -4.56
N GLN A 62 2.77 -18.02 -4.29
CA GLN A 62 4.22 -17.84 -4.18
C GLN A 62 4.79 -18.30 -2.83
N GLN A 63 3.94 -18.78 -1.90
CA GLN A 63 4.32 -19.12 -0.52
C GLN A 63 4.96 -17.95 0.24
N ILE A 64 4.54 -16.74 -0.07
CA ILE A 64 5.03 -15.51 0.55
C ILE A 64 3.99 -15.03 1.56
N ASP A 65 4.42 -14.80 2.79
CA ASP A 65 3.56 -14.19 3.81
C ASP A 65 3.26 -12.71 3.45
N PRO A 66 1.99 -12.32 3.31
CA PRO A 66 1.61 -10.94 3.01
C PRO A 66 2.13 -9.91 4.01
N LYS A 67 2.20 -10.27 5.30
CA LYS A 67 2.74 -9.34 6.32
C LYS A 67 4.20 -9.01 6.04
N THR A 68 5.00 -10.01 5.65
CA THR A 68 6.40 -9.82 5.28
C THR A 68 6.56 -8.88 4.09
N ILE A 69 5.76 -9.03 3.04
CA ILE A 69 5.79 -8.13 1.87
C ILE A 69 5.40 -6.71 2.24
N PHE A 70 4.32 -6.56 3.01
CA PHE A 70 3.84 -5.25 3.42
C PHE A 70 4.80 -4.56 4.40
N GLN A 71 5.52 -5.28 5.25
CA GLN A 71 6.60 -4.68 6.05
C GLN A 71 7.79 -4.28 5.19
N GLN A 72 8.21 -5.15 4.26
CA GLN A 72 9.38 -4.89 3.43
C GLN A 72 9.15 -3.79 2.40
N VAL A 73 7.92 -3.60 1.92
CA VAL A 73 7.62 -2.50 1.01
C VAL A 73 7.70 -1.12 1.71
N LEU A 74 7.48 -1.08 3.03
CA LEU A 74 7.58 0.14 3.84
C LEU A 74 9.01 0.45 4.30
N THR A 75 9.81 -0.60 4.52
CA THR A 75 11.16 -0.51 5.10
C THR A 75 12.28 -0.51 4.05
N LEU A 76 12.14 -1.27 2.97
CA LEU A 76 13.17 -1.35 1.92
C LEU A 76 13.07 -0.17 0.95
N PRO A 77 14.22 0.34 0.46
CA PRO A 77 14.26 1.24 -0.68
C PRO A 77 13.62 0.57 -1.91
N LYS A 78 12.89 1.35 -2.70
CA LYS A 78 12.20 0.90 -3.93
C LYS A 78 13.04 -0.08 -4.77
N HIS A 79 14.27 0.31 -5.12
CA HIS A 79 15.13 -0.49 -5.98
C HIS A 79 15.49 -1.86 -5.39
N GLN A 80 15.69 -1.94 -4.07
CA GLN A 80 15.99 -3.20 -3.39
C GLN A 80 14.76 -4.10 -3.33
N PHE A 81 13.59 -3.53 -3.05
CA PHE A 81 12.33 -4.27 -3.06
C PHE A 81 12.01 -4.86 -4.44
N GLU A 82 12.10 -4.04 -5.50
CA GLU A 82 11.83 -4.47 -6.87
C GLU A 82 12.84 -5.53 -7.33
N GLN A 83 14.10 -5.45 -6.90
CA GLN A 83 15.11 -6.46 -7.19
C GLN A 83 14.84 -7.79 -6.48
N GLN A 84 14.40 -7.75 -5.22
CA GLN A 84 14.18 -8.93 -4.39
C GLN A 84 12.90 -9.69 -4.78
N TYR A 85 11.81 -8.96 -5.01
CA TYR A 85 10.49 -9.55 -5.21
C TYR A 85 10.00 -9.53 -6.66
N GLN A 86 10.66 -8.78 -7.55
CA GLN A 86 10.22 -8.57 -8.93
C GLN A 86 8.78 -8.02 -9.03
N MET A 87 8.28 -7.40 -7.96
CA MET A 87 6.96 -6.78 -7.90
C MET A 87 7.08 -5.27 -8.08
N ASN A 88 6.08 -4.64 -8.68
CA ASN A 88 6.03 -3.18 -8.78
C ASN A 88 5.83 -2.57 -7.39
N TRP A 89 6.84 -1.88 -6.88
CA TRP A 89 6.83 -1.33 -5.52
C TRP A 89 5.63 -0.42 -5.28
N HIS A 90 5.27 0.44 -6.24
CA HIS A 90 4.15 1.37 -6.08
C HIS A 90 2.81 0.64 -5.95
N SER A 91 2.59 -0.40 -6.76
CA SER A 91 1.37 -1.22 -6.67
C SER A 91 1.29 -1.91 -5.31
N VAL A 92 2.40 -2.48 -4.83
CA VAL A 92 2.44 -3.16 -3.53
C VAL A 92 2.23 -2.18 -2.38
N VAL A 93 2.80 -0.97 -2.46
CA VAL A 93 2.55 0.10 -1.49
C VAL A 93 1.06 0.42 -1.41
N GLN A 94 0.38 0.61 -2.54
CA GLN A 94 -1.07 0.88 -2.51
C GLN A 94 -1.85 -0.24 -1.81
N LEU A 95 -1.50 -1.50 -2.11
CA LEU A 95 -2.11 -2.67 -1.51
C LEU A 95 -1.81 -2.77 -0.01
N CYS A 96 -0.60 -2.38 0.40
CA CYS A 96 -0.23 -2.24 1.81
C CYS A 96 -1.09 -1.21 2.53
N PHE A 97 -1.35 -0.05 1.92
CA PHE A 97 -2.25 0.95 2.52
C PHE A 97 -3.70 0.47 2.61
N THR A 98 -4.17 -0.30 1.63
CA THR A 98 -5.47 -0.98 1.71
C THR A 98 -5.50 -1.97 2.88
N PHE A 99 -4.45 -2.79 3.05
CA PHE A 99 -4.33 -3.70 4.18
C PHE A 99 -4.33 -2.95 5.51
N LEU A 100 -3.55 -1.87 5.63
CA LEU A 100 -3.48 -1.04 6.83
C LEU A 100 -4.82 -0.36 7.15
N ALA A 101 -5.56 0.11 6.15
CA ALA A 101 -6.89 0.67 6.35
C ALA A 101 -7.87 -0.37 6.89
N ILE A 102 -7.91 -1.55 6.27
CA ILE A 102 -8.73 -2.68 6.72
C ILE A 102 -8.32 -3.08 8.15
N LEU A 103 -7.03 -3.17 8.43
CA LEU A 103 -6.51 -3.56 9.73
C LEU A 103 -6.89 -2.52 10.80
N LYS A 104 -6.78 -1.22 10.53
CA LYS A 104 -7.19 -0.16 11.45
C LYS A 104 -8.69 -0.21 11.79
N GLU A 105 -9.53 -0.56 10.81
CA GLU A 105 -10.99 -0.63 11.00
C GLU A 105 -11.43 -1.89 11.77
N ASN A 106 -10.74 -3.02 11.56
CA ASN A 106 -11.17 -4.32 12.10
C ASN A 106 -10.38 -4.77 13.35
N ASP A 107 -9.11 -4.38 13.46
CA ASP A 107 -8.20 -4.77 14.55
C ASP A 107 -7.13 -3.69 14.78
N LEU A 108 -7.52 -2.68 15.56
CA LEU A 108 -6.67 -1.53 15.88
C LEU A 108 -5.39 -1.93 16.62
N GLU A 109 -5.41 -2.99 17.43
CA GLU A 109 -4.24 -3.44 18.19
C GLU A 109 -3.17 -4.00 17.25
N SER A 110 -3.56 -4.90 16.34
CA SER A 110 -2.66 -5.42 15.30
C SER A 110 -2.13 -4.32 14.39
N TYR A 111 -2.95 -3.31 14.08
CA TYR A 111 -2.53 -2.14 13.31
C TYR A 111 -1.43 -1.35 14.01
N GLU A 112 -1.60 -1.03 15.30
CA GLU A 112 -0.56 -0.33 16.06
C GLU A 112 0.73 -1.13 16.17
N GLN A 113 0.63 -2.45 16.38
CA GLN A 113 1.81 -3.33 16.44
C GLN A 113 2.54 -3.36 15.10
N PHE A 114 1.81 -3.45 13.99
CA PHE A 114 2.38 -3.48 12.64
C PHE A 114 3.19 -2.20 12.35
N ILE A 115 2.63 -1.04 12.69
CA ILE A 115 3.27 0.25 12.44
C ILE A 115 4.43 0.52 13.42
N LYS A 116 4.39 0.02 14.66
CA LYS A 116 5.50 0.14 15.61
C LYS A 116 6.75 -0.65 15.19
N LEU A 117 6.59 -1.68 14.36
CA LEU A 117 7.67 -2.55 13.86
C LEU A 117 8.23 -2.12 12.50
N SER A 118 7.67 -1.07 11.88
CA SER A 118 8.05 -0.52 10.57
C SER A 118 8.99 0.68 10.71
#